data_AF-A0A285NS71-F1
#
_entry.id   AF-A0A285NS71-F1
#
_cell.length_a   1.000
_cell.length_b   1.000
_cell.length_c   1.000
_cell.angle_alpha   90.00
_cell.angle_beta   90.00
_cell.angle_gamma   90.00
#
_symmetry.space_group_name_H-M   'P 1'
#
loop_
_entity.id
_entity.type
_entity.pdbx_description
1 polymer ?
#
loop_
_entity_poly.entity_id
_entity_poly.type
_entity_poly.pdbx_seq_one_letter_code
_entity_poly.pdbx_strand_id
1 'polypeptide(L)'
;MQNVSDHTQQINAWIALCQIDRTFPDALRRLGYTVDIIDPHFFHDGDAVNPDLILTSRGHNHSIVIDCKSKTLKEEQNEKYEAIHHSPEFLLTRGVVSSAEANEDYDAEFAYSSFADLSVNPFLPENDFAVVHFDEDAKQFTIRTLEDYEFNLDELQAQFPIRTGTRRLPTDYFPFDVGTSDDDYQQFTISILQSTVHVALEQDTFDVDDLLEDAHPLWVDLDEEMKKELRAHTEKVINKYQQKGLNEHIEKVQAGNKDEWKAVSKSLQALQRKVDEFVEDVQAELEQTEIGDFAD
;
A
#
# COMPACT_ATOMS: atom_id res chain seq x y z
N MET A 1 4.64 -17.03 -6.34
CA MET A 1 5.45 -15.91 -5.84
C MET A 1 4.56 -14.69 -5.92
N GLN A 2 4.57 -13.84 -4.89
CA GLN A 2 3.87 -12.56 -4.95
C GLN A 2 4.88 -11.62 -5.60
N ASN A 3 4.66 -11.28 -6.88
CA ASN A 3 5.59 -10.52 -7.70
C ASN A 3 5.49 -9.03 -7.37
N VAL A 4 5.75 -8.69 -6.10
CA VAL A 4 5.75 -7.33 -5.56
C VAL A 4 6.86 -7.21 -4.53
N SER A 5 7.39 -6.00 -4.39
CA SER A 5 8.48 -5.68 -3.48
C SER A 5 8.15 -5.97 -2.02
N ASP A 6 9.18 -6.25 -1.23
CA ASP A 6 9.09 -6.41 0.23
C ASP A 6 8.48 -5.17 0.91
N HIS A 7 8.67 -3.98 0.34
CA HIS A 7 8.08 -2.73 0.85
C HIS A 7 6.57 -2.72 0.66
N THR A 8 6.10 -2.95 -0.57
CA THR A 8 4.68 -3.09 -0.89
C THR A 8 3.99 -4.17 -0.04
N GLN A 9 4.65 -5.30 0.18
CA GLN A 9 4.09 -6.38 1.02
C GLN A 9 3.93 -5.98 2.49
N GLN A 10 4.89 -5.24 3.05
CA GLN A 10 4.81 -4.77 4.44
C GLN A 10 3.69 -3.76 4.63
N ILE A 11 3.57 -2.77 3.74
CA ILE A 11 2.50 -1.77 3.79
C ILE A 11 1.14 -2.46 3.72
N ASN A 12 0.95 -3.35 2.74
CA ASN A 12 -0.30 -4.10 2.61
C ASN A 12 -0.61 -4.96 3.83
N ALA A 13 0.40 -5.57 4.47
CA ALA A 13 0.19 -6.37 5.68
C ALA A 13 -0.28 -5.52 6.86
N TRP A 14 0.29 -4.32 7.05
CA TRP A 14 -0.17 -3.37 8.07
C TRP A 14 -1.59 -2.88 7.81
N ILE A 15 -1.89 -2.50 6.56
CA ILE A 15 -3.24 -2.09 6.16
C ILE A 15 -4.24 -3.22 6.44
N ALA A 16 -3.91 -4.46 6.06
CA ALA A 16 -4.80 -5.60 6.24
C ALA A 16 -5.17 -5.86 7.71
N LEU A 17 -4.27 -5.59 8.66
CA LEU A 17 -4.57 -5.68 10.09
C LEU A 17 -5.66 -4.69 10.55
N CYS A 18 -5.90 -3.63 9.78
CA CYS A 18 -6.95 -2.63 10.00
C CYS A 18 -8.24 -2.92 9.22
N GLN A 19 -8.26 -3.92 8.34
CA GLN A 19 -9.39 -4.22 7.46
C GLN A 19 -10.18 -5.48 7.91
N ILE A 20 -11.42 -5.60 7.42
CA ILE A 20 -12.19 -6.85 7.55
C ILE A 20 -11.83 -7.75 6.37
N ASP A 21 -10.82 -8.58 6.54
CA ASP A 21 -10.46 -9.62 5.58
C ASP A 21 -10.81 -11.00 6.14
N ARG A 22 -11.40 -11.88 5.31
CA ARG A 22 -11.71 -13.26 5.72
C ARG A 22 -10.48 -14.16 5.77
N THR A 23 -9.39 -13.71 5.16
CA THR A 23 -8.17 -14.49 4.92
C THR A 23 -6.97 -13.95 5.70
N PHE A 24 -7.11 -12.79 6.36
CA PHE A 24 -6.06 -12.14 7.14
C PHE A 24 -6.60 -11.68 8.50
N PRO A 25 -5.78 -11.66 9.58
CA PRO A 25 -6.23 -11.19 10.88
C PRO A 25 -6.55 -9.68 10.89
N ASP A 26 -7.51 -9.30 11.73
CA ASP A 26 -8.00 -7.92 11.90
C ASP A 26 -7.61 -7.32 13.27
N ALA A 27 -6.41 -7.66 13.76
CA ALA A 27 -6.01 -7.38 15.15
C ALA A 27 -6.05 -5.89 15.51
N LEU A 28 -5.53 -5.02 14.65
CA LEU A 28 -5.48 -3.57 14.89
C LEU A 28 -6.86 -2.93 14.71
N ARG A 29 -7.64 -3.43 13.75
CA ARG A 29 -9.04 -3.01 13.57
C ARG A 29 -9.86 -3.20 14.84
N ARG A 30 -9.66 -4.31 15.56
CA ARG A 30 -10.38 -4.60 16.82
C ARG A 30 -10.02 -3.64 17.95
N LEU A 31 -8.85 -3.01 17.88
CA LEU A 31 -8.44 -1.90 18.74
C LEU A 31 -8.85 -0.52 18.19
N GLY A 32 -9.62 -0.49 17.09
CA GLY A 32 -10.13 0.73 16.50
C GLY A 32 -9.14 1.51 15.65
N TYR A 33 -7.99 0.93 15.29
CA TYR A 33 -7.09 1.56 14.32
C TYR A 33 -7.67 1.48 12.91
N THR A 34 -7.54 2.59 12.18
CA THR A 34 -7.80 2.70 10.75
C THR A 34 -6.56 3.25 10.05
N VAL A 35 -6.47 3.04 8.74
CA VAL A 35 -5.51 3.75 7.89
C VAL A 35 -5.94 5.21 7.84
N ASP A 36 -5.08 6.15 8.22
CA ASP A 36 -5.38 7.59 8.15
C ASP A 36 -4.69 8.23 6.94
N ILE A 37 -3.42 7.89 6.69
CA ILE A 37 -2.70 8.32 5.49
C ILE A 37 -1.62 7.32 5.10
N ILE A 38 -1.45 7.13 3.80
CA ILE A 38 -0.45 6.27 3.16
C ILE A 38 0.55 7.16 2.41
N ASP A 39 1.84 6.83 2.57
CA ASP A 39 2.98 7.57 2.00
C ASP A 39 2.96 9.10 2.27
N PRO A 40 2.65 9.55 3.50
CA PRO A 40 2.59 10.98 3.80
C PRO A 40 3.93 11.69 3.60
N HIS A 41 3.88 12.87 2.98
CA HIS A 41 5.03 13.78 2.93
C HIS A 41 4.77 15.06 3.73
N PHE A 42 5.56 15.30 4.78
CA PHE A 42 5.45 16.52 5.59
C PHE A 42 6.79 17.00 6.15
N PHE A 43 6.80 18.22 6.69
CA PHE A 43 7.97 18.84 7.30
C PHE A 43 7.78 19.02 8.80
N HIS A 44 8.66 18.43 9.61
CA HIS A 44 8.69 18.60 11.06
C HIS A 44 10.06 19.13 11.48
N ASP A 45 10.10 20.17 12.31
CA ASP A 45 11.33 20.87 12.75
C ASP A 45 12.33 21.27 11.65
N GLY A 46 11.84 21.44 10.42
CA GLY A 46 12.64 21.84 9.26
C GLY A 46 13.14 20.68 8.40
N ASP A 47 12.92 19.44 8.84
CA ASP A 47 13.26 18.22 8.13
C ASP A 47 12.06 17.62 7.41
N ALA A 48 12.30 17.11 6.21
CA ALA A 48 11.32 16.28 5.50
C ALA A 48 11.20 14.92 6.18
N VAL A 49 9.97 14.53 6.49
CA VAL A 49 9.58 13.25 7.07
C VAL A 49 8.63 12.55 6.10
N ASN A 50 8.92 11.28 5.84
CA ASN A 50 8.25 10.43 4.88
C ASN A 50 8.08 9.02 5.46
N PRO A 51 7.22 8.82 6.47
CA PRO A 51 6.84 7.48 6.87
C PRO A 51 5.97 6.84 5.77
N ASP A 52 5.90 5.52 5.74
CA ASP A 52 5.12 4.81 4.72
C ASP A 52 3.62 4.77 5.04
N LEU A 53 3.28 4.78 6.33
CA LEU A 53 1.91 4.63 6.78
C LEU A 53 1.71 5.29 8.15
N ILE A 54 0.57 5.94 8.32
CA ILE A 54 0.09 6.35 9.64
C ILE A 54 -1.26 5.68 9.91
N LEU A 55 -1.31 4.92 11.00
CA LEU A 55 -2.53 4.29 11.50
C LEU A 55 -3.03 5.05 12.72
N THR A 56 -4.31 5.32 12.81
CA THR A 56 -4.88 6.14 13.89
C THR A 56 -6.03 5.40 14.56
N SER A 57 -6.02 5.32 15.90
CA SER A 57 -7.18 4.90 16.69
C SER A 57 -7.76 6.09 17.44
N ARG A 58 -8.97 6.50 17.05
CA ARG A 58 -9.71 7.54 17.77
C ARG A 58 -10.06 7.12 19.19
N GLY A 59 -10.32 5.83 19.41
CA GLY A 59 -10.71 5.30 20.72
C GLY A 59 -9.57 5.38 21.74
N HIS A 60 -8.34 5.19 21.28
CA HIS A 60 -7.13 5.35 22.08
C HIS A 60 -6.52 6.75 22.01
N ASN A 61 -7.04 7.61 21.13
CA ASN A 61 -6.45 8.90 20.77
C ASN A 61 -4.96 8.78 20.44
N HIS A 62 -4.61 7.77 19.65
CA HIS A 62 -3.23 7.34 19.46
C HIS A 62 -2.97 7.01 17.99
N SER A 63 -1.78 7.36 17.49
CA SER A 63 -1.31 7.00 16.15
C SER A 63 -0.06 6.13 16.15
N ILE A 64 0.06 5.26 15.16
CA ILE A 64 1.28 4.49 14.87
C ILE A 64 1.85 5.05 13.58
N VAL A 65 3.06 5.60 13.64
CA VAL A 65 3.83 6.06 12.49
C VAL A 65 4.78 4.95 12.06
N ILE A 66 4.63 4.43 10.85
CA ILE A 66 5.30 3.20 10.40
C ILE A 66 6.26 3.51 9.25
N ASP A 67 7.48 2.99 9.35
CA ASP A 67 8.49 3.05 8.30
C ASP A 67 9.03 1.63 8.02
N CYS A 68 8.76 1.13 6.82
CA CYS A 68 9.06 -0.20 6.33
C CYS A 68 10.49 -0.25 5.77
N LYS A 69 11.27 -1.21 6.28
CA LYS A 69 12.70 -1.35 6.01
C LYS A 69 13.00 -2.68 5.36
N SER A 70 13.96 -2.66 4.44
CA SER A 70 14.53 -3.87 3.88
C SER A 70 15.52 -4.52 4.86
N LYS A 71 16.62 -3.84 5.22
CA LYS A 71 17.63 -4.29 6.20
C LYS A 71 18.41 -3.16 6.89
N THR A 72 18.49 -2.00 6.24
CA THR A 72 19.37 -0.91 6.67
C THR A 72 18.57 0.19 7.35
N LEU A 73 19.19 0.75 8.39
CA LEU A 73 18.71 1.93 9.11
C LEU A 73 19.78 3.01 8.97
N LYS A 74 19.35 4.27 8.94
CA LYS A 74 20.26 5.43 8.91
C LYS A 74 20.01 6.26 10.17
N GLU A 75 21.09 6.70 10.82
CA GLU A 75 21.03 7.48 12.06
C GLU A 75 20.15 8.74 11.93
N GLU A 76 20.27 9.48 10.82
CA GLU A 76 19.46 10.67 10.52
C GLU A 76 17.94 10.39 10.46
N GLN A 77 17.51 9.14 10.27
CA GLN A 77 16.08 8.79 10.31
C GLN A 77 15.54 8.73 11.73
N ASN A 78 16.35 8.25 12.69
CA ASN A 78 15.94 8.15 14.09
C ASN A 78 15.64 9.54 14.67
N GLU A 79 16.50 10.53 14.38
CA GLU A 79 16.33 11.91 14.88
C GLU A 79 15.01 12.52 14.42
N LYS A 80 14.62 12.29 13.17
CA LYS A 80 13.38 12.82 12.58
C LYS A 80 12.12 12.24 13.24
N TYR A 81 12.09 10.93 13.45
CA TYR A 81 10.94 10.28 14.07
C TYR A 81 10.90 10.50 15.58
N GLU A 82 12.06 10.72 16.21
CA GLU A 82 12.15 11.06 17.63
C GLU A 82 11.52 12.42 17.90
N ALA A 83 11.71 13.39 17.00
CA ALA A 83 11.05 14.68 17.09
C ALA A 83 9.51 14.56 17.03
N ILE A 84 8.97 13.58 16.30
CA ILE A 84 7.52 13.31 16.25
C ILE A 84 7.05 12.74 17.58
N HIS A 85 7.76 11.76 18.15
CA HIS A 85 7.44 11.18 19.46
C HIS A 85 7.40 12.25 20.57
N HIS A 86 8.28 13.25 20.51
CA HIS A 86 8.29 14.34 21.50
C HIS A 86 7.20 15.40 21.31
N SER A 87 6.57 15.47 20.14
CA SER A 87 5.54 16.46 19.80
C SER A 87 4.47 15.89 18.85
N PRO A 88 3.78 14.81 19.27
CA PRO A 88 2.88 14.07 18.39
C PRO A 88 1.71 14.93 17.91
N GLU A 89 1.28 15.92 18.70
CA GLU A 89 0.19 16.85 18.37
C GLU A 89 0.42 17.63 17.06
N PHE A 90 1.67 17.72 16.60
CA PHE A 90 2.00 18.28 15.30
C PHE A 90 1.22 17.60 14.15
N LEU A 91 1.07 16.26 14.21
CA LEU A 91 0.37 15.48 13.19
C LEU A 91 -1.09 15.93 13.03
N LEU A 92 -1.75 16.27 14.14
CA LEU A 92 -3.12 16.79 14.14
C LEU A 92 -3.19 18.26 13.74
N THR A 93 -2.32 19.10 14.32
CA THR A 93 -2.36 20.55 14.09
C THR A 93 -2.05 20.94 12.64
N ARG A 94 -1.27 20.13 11.93
CA ARG A 94 -1.01 20.29 10.50
C ARG A 94 -2.01 19.57 9.59
N GLY A 95 -2.93 18.79 10.15
CA GLY A 95 -3.89 18.01 9.39
C GLY A 95 -3.27 16.86 8.61
N VAL A 96 -2.12 16.32 9.06
CA VAL A 96 -1.53 15.08 8.54
C VAL A 96 -2.40 13.89 8.94
N VAL A 97 -2.89 13.93 10.18
CA VAL A 97 -3.80 12.96 10.78
C VAL A 97 -5.14 13.64 11.00
N SER A 98 -6.23 12.98 10.63
CA SER A 98 -7.58 13.55 10.70
C SER A 98 -8.52 12.78 11.63
N SER A 99 -8.11 11.56 12.02
CA SER A 99 -8.99 10.61 12.69
C SER A 99 -8.99 10.69 14.22
N ALA A 100 -8.02 11.39 14.84
CA ALA A 100 -7.91 11.53 16.30
C ALA A 100 -8.48 12.86 16.83
N GLU A 101 -8.62 12.97 18.15
CA GLU A 101 -9.08 14.20 18.81
C GLU A 101 -7.88 15.06 19.22
N ALA A 102 -7.85 16.31 18.74
CA ALA A 102 -6.81 17.28 19.07
C ALA A 102 -6.94 17.79 20.51
N ASN A 103 -6.49 16.98 21.46
CA ASN A 103 -6.40 17.28 22.88
C ASN A 103 -5.01 16.90 23.42
N GLU A 104 -4.75 17.22 24.69
CA GLU A 104 -3.45 17.01 25.35
C GLU A 104 -3.11 15.52 25.59
N ASP A 105 -4.08 14.62 25.44
CA ASP A 105 -3.92 13.18 25.64
C ASP A 105 -3.59 12.44 24.32
N TYR A 106 -3.38 13.17 23.21
CA TYR A 106 -2.98 12.55 21.94
C TYR A 106 -1.53 12.10 21.99
N ASP A 107 -1.30 10.85 21.59
CA ASP A 107 0.04 10.26 21.54
C ASP A 107 0.33 9.64 20.17
N ALA A 108 1.61 9.52 19.82
CA ALA A 108 2.03 8.81 18.63
C ALA A 108 3.32 8.03 18.88
N GLU A 109 3.25 6.73 18.61
CA GLU A 109 4.40 5.84 18.65
C GLU A 109 4.95 5.60 17.25
N PHE A 110 6.27 5.43 17.17
CA PHE A 110 6.95 5.13 15.92
C PHE A 110 7.36 3.65 15.87
N ALA A 111 7.17 3.03 14.70
CA ALA A 111 7.52 1.64 14.46
C ALA A 111 8.36 1.47 13.19
N TYR A 112 9.52 0.84 13.33
CA TYR A 112 10.18 0.22 12.20
C TYR A 112 9.53 -1.12 11.89
N SER A 113 9.22 -1.37 10.62
CA SER A 113 8.71 -2.65 10.12
C SER A 113 9.75 -3.32 9.24
N SER A 114 9.96 -4.64 9.35
CA SER A 114 10.83 -5.36 8.41
C SER A 114 10.55 -6.86 8.33
N PHE A 115 10.76 -7.44 7.15
CA PHE A 115 10.93 -8.91 7.00
C PHE A 115 12.32 -9.38 7.44
N ALA A 116 13.31 -8.48 7.50
CA ALA A 116 14.63 -8.82 7.98
C ALA A 116 14.75 -8.61 9.49
N ASP A 117 15.63 -9.41 10.10
CA ASP A 117 15.91 -9.26 11.53
C ASP A 117 16.80 -8.04 11.74
N LEU A 118 16.21 -6.98 12.29
CA LEU A 118 16.90 -5.73 12.59
C LEU A 118 17.64 -5.76 13.93
N SER A 119 17.51 -6.82 14.75
CA SER A 119 18.11 -6.89 16.11
C SER A 119 19.62 -6.65 16.16
N VAL A 120 20.32 -6.93 15.06
CA VAL A 120 21.78 -6.74 14.94
C VAL A 120 22.17 -5.42 14.28
N ASN A 121 21.20 -4.56 13.95
CA ASN A 121 21.46 -3.31 13.28
C ASN A 121 22.00 -2.26 14.28
N PRO A 122 23.20 -1.68 14.03
CA PRO A 122 23.85 -0.77 14.98
C PRO A 122 23.13 0.58 15.13
N PHE A 123 22.18 0.88 14.25
CA PHE A 123 21.38 2.11 14.28
C PHE A 123 19.96 1.85 14.77
N LEU A 124 19.69 0.70 15.41
CA LEU A 124 18.50 0.59 16.21
C LEU A 124 18.53 1.70 17.27
N PRO A 125 17.44 2.47 17.40
CA PRO A 125 17.39 3.58 18.34
C PRO A 125 17.60 3.06 19.78
N GLU A 126 18.20 3.86 20.66
CA GLU A 126 18.14 3.59 22.11
C GLU A 126 16.80 4.06 22.71
N ASN A 127 15.89 4.55 21.86
CA ASN A 127 14.66 5.25 22.18
C ASN A 127 13.46 4.28 22.20
N ASP A 128 12.30 4.77 22.67
CA ASP A 128 11.04 4.03 22.83
C ASP A 128 10.34 3.65 21.50
N PHE A 129 11.09 3.30 20.44
CA PHE A 129 10.51 2.90 19.16
C PHE A 129 10.24 1.39 19.13
N ALA A 130 9.06 1.03 18.64
CA ALA A 130 8.77 -0.35 18.38
C ALA A 130 9.53 -0.84 17.13
N VAL A 131 9.96 -2.10 17.15
CA VAL A 131 10.51 -2.76 15.97
C VAL A 131 9.69 -4.01 15.69
N VAL A 132 8.91 -3.95 14.62
CA VAL A 132 8.01 -5.02 14.19
C VAL A 132 8.67 -5.86 13.11
N HIS A 133 8.77 -7.15 13.41
CA HIS A 133 9.38 -8.15 12.55
C HIS A 133 8.32 -9.14 12.05
N PHE A 134 8.40 -9.48 10.76
CA PHE A 134 7.56 -10.48 10.11
C PHE A 134 8.33 -11.77 9.88
N ASP A 135 8.17 -12.76 10.78
CA ASP A 135 8.78 -14.07 10.61
C ASP A 135 7.89 -14.98 9.76
N GLU A 136 8.46 -15.57 8.71
CA GLU A 136 7.79 -16.59 7.92
C GLU A 136 8.13 -18.00 8.44
N ASP A 137 7.10 -18.81 8.72
CA ASP A 137 7.24 -20.26 8.91
C ASP A 137 6.58 -21.05 7.76
N ALA A 138 6.63 -22.39 7.85
CA ALA A 138 6.10 -23.26 6.79
C ALA A 138 4.59 -23.09 6.52
N LYS A 139 3.83 -22.45 7.42
CA LYS A 139 2.36 -22.35 7.40
C LYS A 139 1.84 -20.92 7.42
N GLN A 140 2.57 -19.96 7.98
CA GLN A 140 2.07 -18.60 8.18
C GLN A 140 3.19 -17.58 8.40
N PHE A 141 2.81 -16.32 8.40
CA PHE A 141 3.59 -15.25 9.01
C PHE A 141 3.24 -15.10 10.49
N THR A 142 4.24 -14.76 11.29
CA THR A 142 4.11 -14.28 12.67
C THR A 142 4.67 -12.88 12.73
N ILE A 143 3.83 -11.91 13.09
CA ILE A 143 4.21 -10.52 13.24
C ILE A 143 4.48 -10.30 14.73
N ARG A 144 5.71 -9.92 15.10
CA ARG A 144 6.11 -9.72 16.50
C ARG A 144 6.93 -8.46 16.67
N THR A 145 6.92 -7.89 17.87
CA THR A 145 7.93 -6.91 18.25
C THR A 145 9.25 -7.61 18.62
N LEU A 146 10.37 -6.91 18.47
CA LEU A 146 11.64 -7.36 19.04
C LEU A 146 11.68 -7.08 20.55
N GLU A 147 12.40 -7.92 21.30
CA GLU A 147 12.64 -7.71 22.73
C GLU A 147 13.33 -6.35 22.94
N ASP A 148 12.90 -5.61 23.95
CA ASP A 148 13.32 -4.22 24.24
C ASP A 148 12.87 -3.15 23.22
N TYR A 149 12.10 -3.54 22.19
CA TYR A 149 11.57 -2.65 21.15
C TYR A 149 10.06 -2.88 20.95
N GLU A 150 9.32 -2.72 22.03
CA GLU A 150 7.88 -2.96 22.13
C GLU A 150 7.08 -1.66 22.05
N PHE A 151 5.78 -1.76 21.75
CA PHE A 151 4.89 -0.61 21.87
C PHE A 151 4.65 -0.25 23.35
N ASN A 152 4.61 1.04 23.66
CA ASN A 152 4.33 1.58 24.99
C ASN A 152 2.85 1.46 25.37
N LEU A 153 1.94 1.55 24.39
CA LEU A 153 0.52 1.33 24.62
C LEU A 153 0.24 -0.15 24.89
N ASP A 154 0.01 -0.48 26.16
CA ASP A 154 -0.25 -1.85 26.65
C ASP A 154 -1.27 -2.64 25.82
N GLU A 155 -2.38 -2.00 25.41
CA GLU A 155 -3.44 -2.66 24.65
C GLU A 155 -3.00 -3.04 23.23
N LEU A 156 -2.14 -2.22 22.62
CA LEU A 156 -1.52 -2.47 21.32
C LEU A 156 -0.47 -3.56 21.44
N GLN A 157 0.46 -3.44 22.39
CA GLN A 157 1.51 -4.44 22.60
C GLN A 157 0.93 -5.82 22.92
N ALA A 158 -0.18 -5.89 23.66
CA ALA A 158 -0.86 -7.14 23.98
C ALA A 158 -1.41 -7.91 22.75
N GLN A 159 -1.48 -7.29 21.57
CA GLN A 159 -1.85 -8.01 20.33
C GLN A 159 -0.69 -8.81 19.75
N PHE A 160 0.55 -8.46 20.09
CA PHE A 160 1.74 -9.12 19.56
C PHE A 160 2.12 -10.34 20.43
N PRO A 161 2.56 -11.46 19.81
CA PRO A 161 2.69 -11.68 18.38
C PRO A 161 1.34 -11.99 17.69
N ILE A 162 1.14 -11.41 16.49
CA ILE A 162 -0.02 -11.66 15.64
C ILE A 162 0.30 -12.83 14.70
N ARG A 163 -0.49 -13.89 14.77
CA ARG A 163 -0.39 -15.03 13.84
C ARG A 163 -1.35 -14.84 12.68
N THR A 164 -0.84 -14.79 11.46
CA THR A 164 -1.69 -14.52 10.28
C THR A 164 -2.54 -15.71 9.85
N GLY A 165 -2.15 -16.93 10.22
CA GLY A 165 -2.82 -18.14 9.74
C GLY A 165 -2.67 -18.39 8.23
N THR A 166 -1.82 -17.60 7.54
CA THR A 166 -1.62 -17.67 6.09
C THR A 166 -0.21 -17.22 5.70
N ARG A 167 0.31 -17.76 4.60
CA ARG A 167 1.56 -17.29 3.95
C ARG A 167 1.30 -16.31 2.81
N ARG A 168 0.05 -15.94 2.60
CA ARG A 168 -0.34 -14.99 1.54
C ARG A 168 -0.63 -13.67 2.22
N LEU A 169 0.27 -12.71 2.04
CA LEU A 169 0.02 -11.34 2.43
C LEU A 169 -0.94 -10.70 1.41
N PRO A 170 -1.84 -9.81 1.82
CA PRO A 170 -2.63 -9.03 0.87
C PRO A 170 -1.72 -8.17 -0.02
N THR A 171 -2.19 -7.85 -1.23
CA THR A 171 -1.40 -7.10 -2.23
C THR A 171 -2.25 -6.08 -2.97
N ASP A 172 -3.50 -5.88 -2.54
CA ASP A 172 -4.55 -5.17 -3.26
C ASP A 172 -4.91 -3.84 -2.60
N TYR A 173 -4.35 -3.50 -1.43
CA TYR A 173 -4.66 -2.24 -0.75
C TYR A 173 -3.73 -1.09 -1.18
N PHE A 174 -2.41 -1.32 -1.16
CA PHE A 174 -1.40 -0.34 -1.57
C PHE A 174 -1.05 -0.48 -3.07
N PRO A 175 -1.08 0.61 -3.85
CA PRO A 175 -0.95 0.62 -5.32
C PRO A 175 0.44 0.35 -5.89
N PHE A 176 1.33 -0.31 -5.15
CA PHE A 176 2.71 -0.67 -5.54
C PHE A 176 3.72 0.50 -5.53
N ASP A 177 5.00 0.20 -5.27
CA ASP A 177 6.11 1.16 -5.36
C ASP A 177 6.62 1.25 -6.81
N VAL A 178 5.83 1.94 -7.64
CA VAL A 178 6.03 2.06 -9.09
C VAL A 178 7.32 2.78 -9.50
N GLY A 179 7.95 3.49 -8.56
CA GLY A 179 9.16 4.29 -8.80
C GLY A 179 10.46 3.50 -8.64
N THR A 180 10.44 2.39 -7.90
CA THR A 180 11.66 1.67 -7.49
C THR A 180 11.74 0.23 -7.98
N SER A 181 10.61 -0.40 -8.28
CA SER A 181 10.52 -1.82 -8.63
C SER A 181 9.83 -2.01 -9.98
N ASP A 182 10.53 -2.64 -10.92
CA ASP A 182 9.97 -3.00 -12.24
C ASP A 182 8.83 -4.01 -12.09
N ASP A 183 8.88 -4.88 -11.08
CA ASP A 183 7.82 -5.83 -10.76
C ASP A 183 6.56 -5.11 -10.27
N ASP A 184 6.74 -4.12 -9.39
CA ASP A 184 5.67 -3.28 -8.84
C ASP A 184 5.01 -2.47 -9.97
N TYR A 185 5.81 -1.87 -10.85
CA TYR A 185 5.29 -1.15 -12.02
C TYR A 185 4.49 -2.04 -12.98
N GLN A 186 4.90 -3.31 -13.13
CA GLN A 186 4.20 -4.27 -13.99
C GLN A 186 2.90 -4.75 -13.35
N GLN A 187 2.87 -5.05 -12.05
CA GLN A 187 1.62 -5.35 -11.33
C GLN A 187 0.65 -4.17 -11.33
N PHE A 188 1.17 -2.95 -11.13
CA PHE A 188 0.41 -1.71 -11.28
C PHE A 188 -0.22 -1.63 -12.67
N THR A 189 0.56 -1.85 -13.74
CA THR A 189 0.06 -1.83 -15.12
C THR A 189 -1.07 -2.85 -15.33
N ILE A 190 -0.93 -4.07 -14.78
CA ILE A 190 -1.97 -5.10 -14.85
C ILE A 190 -3.25 -4.63 -14.15
N SER A 191 -3.15 -4.04 -12.96
CA SER A 191 -4.31 -3.55 -12.19
C SER A 191 -5.09 -2.47 -12.95
N ILE A 192 -4.39 -1.49 -13.56
CA ILE A 192 -5.00 -0.44 -14.38
C ILE A 192 -5.70 -1.01 -15.62
N LEU A 193 -5.06 -1.97 -16.29
CA LEU A 193 -5.65 -2.62 -17.46
C LEU A 193 -6.94 -3.38 -17.12
N GLN A 194 -6.96 -4.07 -15.97
CA GLN A 194 -8.15 -4.78 -15.48
C GLN A 194 -9.26 -3.81 -15.08
N SER A 195 -8.93 -2.74 -14.36
CA SER A 195 -9.85 -1.66 -13.98
C SER A 195 -10.49 -1.00 -15.21
N THR A 196 -9.74 -0.85 -16.31
CA THR A 196 -10.29 -0.34 -17.58
C THR A 196 -11.49 -1.15 -18.08
N VAL A 197 -11.51 -2.47 -17.90
CA VAL A 197 -12.66 -3.29 -18.30
C VAL A 197 -13.85 -3.03 -17.39
N HIS A 198 -13.60 -2.91 -16.09
CA HIS A 198 -14.64 -2.74 -15.08
C HIS A 198 -15.30 -1.37 -15.22
N VAL A 199 -14.51 -0.30 -15.23
CA VAL A 199 -15.01 1.07 -15.35
C VAL A 199 -15.72 1.31 -16.69
N ALA A 200 -15.23 0.74 -17.80
CA ALA A 200 -15.90 0.84 -19.10
C ALA A 200 -17.28 0.14 -19.14
N LEU A 201 -17.54 -0.80 -18.23
CA LEU A 201 -18.86 -1.44 -18.10
C LEU A 201 -19.84 -0.56 -17.31
N GLU A 202 -19.34 0.09 -16.26
CA GLU A 202 -20.17 0.86 -15.32
C GLU A 202 -20.45 2.28 -15.82
N GLN A 203 -19.48 2.89 -16.49
CA GLN A 203 -19.49 4.30 -16.86
C GLN A 203 -19.40 4.52 -18.37
N ASP A 204 -20.18 5.49 -18.88
CA ASP A 204 -20.18 5.84 -20.32
C ASP A 204 -18.94 6.68 -20.70
N THR A 205 -18.32 7.35 -19.72
CA THR A 205 -17.08 8.10 -19.83
C THR A 205 -16.36 8.00 -18.49
N PHE A 206 -15.04 7.87 -18.51
CA PHE A 206 -14.21 7.81 -17.31
C PHE A 206 -12.86 8.48 -17.57
N ASP A 207 -12.20 8.93 -16.50
CA ASP A 207 -10.87 9.49 -16.52
C ASP A 207 -9.85 8.60 -15.79
N VAL A 208 -8.66 9.13 -15.55
CA VAL A 208 -7.57 8.41 -14.87
C VAL A 208 -7.88 8.16 -13.39
N ASP A 209 -8.58 9.08 -12.73
CA ASP A 209 -8.92 8.96 -11.32
C ASP A 209 -9.98 7.88 -11.13
N ASP A 210 -10.97 7.77 -12.04
CA ASP A 210 -11.93 6.66 -12.03
C ASP A 210 -11.24 5.27 -12.08
N LEU A 211 -10.17 5.15 -12.89
CA LEU A 211 -9.43 3.89 -13.01
C LEU A 211 -8.63 3.57 -11.75
N LEU A 212 -8.01 4.60 -11.15
CA LEU A 212 -7.20 4.47 -9.94
C LEU A 212 -8.09 4.17 -8.72
N GLU A 213 -9.25 4.80 -8.61
CA GLU A 213 -10.25 4.52 -7.57
C GLU A 213 -10.77 3.08 -7.64
N ASP A 214 -10.99 2.57 -8.86
CA ASP A 214 -11.42 1.19 -9.05
C ASP A 214 -10.29 0.17 -8.78
N ALA A 215 -9.07 0.49 -9.23
CA ALA A 215 -7.91 -0.39 -9.07
C ALA A 215 -7.40 -0.46 -7.62
N HIS A 216 -7.60 0.60 -6.83
CA HIS A 216 -6.97 0.78 -5.52
C HIS A 216 -7.98 1.21 -4.45
N PRO A 217 -8.46 0.29 -3.59
CA PRO A 217 -9.52 0.54 -2.61
C PRO A 217 -9.25 1.66 -1.61
N LEU A 218 -7.98 2.00 -1.37
CA LEU A 218 -7.56 3.07 -0.44
C LEU A 218 -6.99 4.29 -1.18
N TRP A 219 -7.36 4.48 -2.44
CA TRP A 219 -6.93 5.66 -3.23
C TRP A 219 -7.13 6.98 -2.49
N VAL A 220 -8.24 7.13 -1.78
CA VAL A 220 -8.58 8.36 -1.04
C VAL A 220 -7.55 8.67 0.06
N ASP A 221 -6.99 7.65 0.68
CA ASP A 221 -6.08 7.74 1.83
C ASP A 221 -4.60 7.92 1.42
N LEU A 222 -4.29 7.93 0.13
CA LEU A 222 -2.93 8.22 -0.37
C LEU A 222 -2.61 9.71 -0.28
N ASP A 223 -1.34 10.02 -0.01
CA ASP A 223 -0.80 11.38 -0.12
C ASP A 223 -0.93 11.93 -1.56
N GLU A 224 -1.05 13.26 -1.68
CA GLU A 224 -1.25 13.93 -2.96
C GLU A 224 -0.03 13.84 -3.90
N GLU A 225 1.19 13.75 -3.37
CA GLU A 225 2.39 13.55 -4.20
C GLU A 225 2.37 12.16 -4.84
N MET A 226 2.05 11.13 -4.06
CA MET A 226 1.89 9.75 -4.54
C MET A 226 0.74 9.64 -5.55
N LYS A 227 -0.42 10.24 -5.26
CA LYS A 227 -1.54 10.30 -6.23
C LYS A 227 -1.12 10.93 -7.56
N LYS A 228 -0.35 12.02 -7.51
CA LYS A 228 0.15 12.68 -8.71
C LYS A 228 1.11 11.81 -9.51
N GLU A 229 1.96 11.05 -8.84
CA GLU A 229 2.84 10.07 -9.48
C GLU A 229 2.02 8.97 -10.17
N LEU A 230 1.11 8.31 -9.43
CA LEU A 230 0.28 7.23 -9.96
C LEU A 230 -0.60 7.67 -11.14
N ARG A 231 -1.13 8.91 -11.11
CA ARG A 231 -1.81 9.52 -12.27
C ARG A 231 -0.90 9.58 -13.49
N ALA A 232 0.31 10.10 -13.33
CA ALA A 232 1.27 10.22 -14.43
C ALA A 232 1.67 8.84 -14.99
N HIS A 233 1.79 7.83 -14.15
CA HIS A 233 2.06 6.45 -14.58
C HIS A 233 0.85 5.82 -15.28
N THR A 234 -0.36 6.03 -14.76
CA THR A 234 -1.61 5.58 -15.40
C THR A 234 -1.78 6.20 -16.79
N GLU A 235 -1.54 7.50 -16.94
CA GLU A 235 -1.57 8.18 -18.24
C GLU A 235 -0.59 7.54 -19.23
N LYS A 236 0.62 7.20 -18.80
CA LYS A 236 1.61 6.52 -19.66
C LYS A 236 1.10 5.13 -20.09
N VAL A 237 0.56 4.35 -19.15
CA VAL A 237 -0.02 3.02 -19.40
C VAL A 237 -1.16 3.14 -20.42
N ILE A 238 -2.15 3.98 -20.15
CA ILE A 238 -3.30 4.16 -21.04
C ILE A 238 -2.85 4.62 -22.42
N ASN A 239 -1.98 5.63 -22.53
CA ASN A 239 -1.46 6.09 -23.83
C ASN A 239 -0.72 4.98 -24.60
N LYS A 240 0.09 4.15 -23.92
CA LYS A 240 0.79 2.99 -24.53
C LYS A 240 -0.21 2.02 -25.13
N TYR A 241 -1.27 1.67 -24.42
CA TYR A 241 -2.23 0.66 -24.88
C TYR A 241 -3.30 1.22 -25.84
N GLN A 242 -3.60 2.52 -25.78
CA GLN A 242 -4.38 3.23 -26.79
C GLN A 242 -3.73 3.14 -28.16
N GLN A 243 -2.41 3.33 -28.25
CA GLN A 243 -1.66 3.14 -29.49
C GLN A 243 -1.68 1.70 -29.99
N LYS A 244 -1.87 0.73 -29.09
CA LYS A 244 -2.06 -0.70 -29.40
C LYS A 244 -3.54 -1.07 -29.68
N GLY A 245 -4.45 -0.10 -29.76
CA GLY A 245 -5.84 -0.29 -30.16
C GLY A 245 -6.87 -0.37 -29.04
N LEU A 246 -6.52 -0.08 -27.78
CA LEU A 246 -7.43 -0.15 -26.63
C LEU A 246 -8.69 0.71 -26.81
N ASN A 247 -8.56 1.94 -27.32
CA ASN A 247 -9.68 2.87 -27.52
C ASN A 247 -10.77 2.31 -28.43
N GLU A 248 -10.39 1.59 -29.51
CA GLU A 248 -11.38 1.00 -30.42
C GLU A 248 -12.26 -0.05 -29.74
N HIS A 249 -11.76 -0.69 -28.68
CA HIS A 249 -12.51 -1.68 -27.91
C HIS A 249 -13.38 -1.00 -26.84
N ILE A 250 -12.87 0.04 -26.17
CA ILE A 250 -13.63 0.85 -25.21
C ILE A 250 -14.83 1.51 -25.90
N GLU A 251 -14.60 2.18 -27.04
CA GLU A 251 -15.66 2.84 -27.80
C GLU A 251 -16.76 1.87 -28.24
N LYS A 252 -16.40 0.62 -28.60
CA LYS A 252 -17.39 -0.41 -28.99
C LYS A 252 -18.23 -0.91 -27.81
N VAL A 253 -17.71 -0.84 -26.60
CA VAL A 253 -18.47 -1.14 -25.38
C VAL A 253 -19.41 0.02 -25.07
N GLN A 254 -18.90 1.25 -25.09
CA GLN A 254 -19.65 2.48 -24.78
C GLN A 254 -20.72 2.83 -25.84
N ALA A 255 -20.48 2.54 -27.11
CA ALA A 255 -21.45 2.75 -28.19
C ALA A 255 -22.56 1.68 -28.26
N GLY A 256 -22.42 0.58 -27.52
CA GLY A 256 -23.43 -0.46 -27.43
C GLY A 256 -24.67 0.04 -26.71
N ASN A 257 -25.85 -0.10 -27.31
CA ASN A 257 -27.09 0.22 -26.61
C ASN A 257 -27.26 -0.74 -25.43
N LYS A 258 -27.32 -0.23 -24.18
CA LYS A 258 -27.43 -1.04 -22.95
C LYS A 258 -28.65 -1.98 -22.97
N ASP A 259 -29.67 -1.64 -23.76
CA ASP A 259 -30.87 -2.47 -23.98
C ASP A 259 -30.63 -3.71 -24.87
N GLU A 260 -29.55 -3.75 -25.65
CA GLU A 260 -29.15 -4.90 -26.47
C GLU A 260 -28.00 -5.68 -25.79
N TRP A 261 -28.33 -6.33 -24.67
CA TRP A 261 -27.39 -7.09 -23.83
C TRP A 261 -26.43 -8.04 -24.60
N LYS A 262 -26.88 -8.61 -25.73
CA LYS A 262 -26.04 -9.49 -26.58
C LYS A 262 -24.93 -8.75 -27.34
N ALA A 263 -25.15 -7.50 -27.74
CA ALA A 263 -24.15 -6.69 -28.44
C ALA A 263 -23.08 -6.20 -27.45
N VAL A 264 -23.52 -5.68 -26.31
CA VAL A 264 -22.65 -5.28 -25.18
C VAL A 264 -21.80 -6.46 -24.71
N SER A 265 -22.39 -7.65 -24.55
CA SER A 265 -21.65 -8.85 -24.14
C SER A 265 -20.53 -9.25 -25.12
N LYS A 266 -20.73 -9.08 -26.43
CA LYS A 266 -19.68 -9.38 -27.43
C LYS A 266 -18.57 -8.33 -27.44
N SER A 267 -18.93 -7.04 -27.36
CA SER A 267 -17.96 -5.95 -27.29
C SER A 267 -17.12 -6.06 -26.03
N LEU A 268 -17.74 -6.38 -24.89
CA LEU A 268 -17.06 -6.60 -23.62
C LEU A 268 -16.10 -7.80 -23.67
N GLN A 269 -16.54 -8.93 -24.24
CA GLN A 269 -15.64 -10.09 -24.44
C GLN A 269 -14.45 -9.75 -25.33
N ALA A 270 -14.63 -8.86 -26.31
CA ALA A 270 -13.53 -8.40 -27.16
C ALA A 270 -12.58 -7.47 -26.41
N LEU A 271 -13.10 -6.58 -25.55
CA LEU A 271 -12.30 -5.72 -24.68
C LEU A 271 -11.52 -6.57 -23.66
N GLN A 272 -12.18 -7.48 -22.95
CA GLN A 272 -11.54 -8.41 -22.00
C GLN A 272 -10.41 -9.18 -22.67
N ARG A 273 -10.66 -9.80 -23.84
CA ARG A 273 -9.61 -10.53 -24.55
C ARG A 273 -8.42 -9.63 -24.92
N LYS A 274 -8.69 -8.38 -25.31
CA LYS A 274 -7.62 -7.43 -25.66
C LYS A 274 -6.80 -7.04 -24.44
N VAL A 275 -7.47 -6.84 -23.30
CA VAL A 275 -6.82 -6.59 -22.02
C VAL A 275 -6.03 -7.82 -21.56
N ASP A 276 -6.58 -9.02 -21.67
CA ASP A 276 -5.88 -10.27 -21.34
C ASP A 276 -4.60 -10.42 -22.19
N GLU A 277 -4.66 -10.14 -23.50
CA GLU A 277 -3.47 -10.11 -24.37
C GLU A 277 -2.42 -9.10 -23.88
N PHE A 278 -2.83 -7.93 -23.39
CA PHE A 278 -1.91 -6.92 -22.86
C PHE A 278 -1.34 -7.29 -21.50
N VAL A 279 -2.11 -7.99 -20.66
CA VAL A 279 -1.65 -8.53 -19.38
C VAL A 279 -0.65 -9.66 -19.64
N GLU A 280 -0.91 -10.54 -20.60
CA GLU A 280 0.04 -11.59 -21.01
C GLU A 280 1.35 -11.00 -21.55
N ASP A 281 1.28 -9.92 -22.35
CA ASP A 281 2.47 -9.18 -22.81
C ASP A 281 3.32 -8.69 -21.61
N VAL A 282 2.69 -8.11 -20.60
CA VAL A 282 3.36 -7.59 -19.39
C VAL A 282 3.92 -8.72 -18.53
N GLN A 283 3.16 -9.81 -18.36
CA GLN A 283 3.62 -10.98 -17.61
C GLN A 283 4.81 -11.67 -18.28
N ALA A 284 4.86 -11.69 -19.61
CA ALA A 284 6.00 -12.22 -20.35
C ALA A 284 7.26 -11.35 -20.19
N GLU A 285 7.10 -10.03 -19.98
CA GLU A 285 8.21 -9.12 -19.61
C GLU A 285 8.70 -9.44 -18.18
N LEU A 286 7.80 -9.65 -17.21
CA LEU A 286 8.13 -10.06 -15.83
C LEU A 286 9.00 -11.33 -15.81
N GLU A 287 8.52 -12.41 -16.45
CA GLU A 287 9.19 -13.72 -16.42
C GLU A 287 10.59 -13.68 -17.07
N GLN A 288 10.82 -12.80 -18.05
CA GLN A 288 12.12 -12.65 -18.70
C GLN A 288 13.14 -11.92 -17.82
N THR A 289 12.70 -10.91 -17.06
CA THR A 289 13.55 -10.18 -16.11
C THR A 289 13.99 -11.09 -14.97
N GLU A 290 13.08 -11.88 -14.39
CA GLU A 290 13.41 -12.85 -13.34
C GLU A 290 14.50 -13.85 -13.79
N ILE A 291 14.43 -14.38 -15.02
CA ILE A 291 15.41 -15.36 -15.53
C ILE A 291 16.79 -14.72 -15.76
N GLY A 292 16.84 -13.43 -16.12
CA GLY A 292 18.08 -12.68 -16.32
C GLY A 292 18.88 -12.49 -15.04
N ASP A 293 18.21 -12.22 -13.93
CA ASP A 293 18.84 -11.95 -12.62
C ASP A 293 19.41 -13.21 -11.94
N PHE A 294 19.01 -14.42 -12.37
CA PHE A 294 19.61 -15.69 -11.94
C PHE A 294 20.83 -16.11 -12.78
N ALA A 295 21.18 -15.37 -13.84
CA ALA A 295 22.24 -15.75 -14.77
C ALA A 295 23.60 -15.07 -14.51
N ASP A 296 23.72 -14.22 -13.48
CA ASP A 296 24.96 -13.53 -13.06
C ASP A 296 25.51 -14.00 -11.69
#